data_AF-A0A6A4NDB9-F1
#
_entry.id   AF-A0A6A4NDB9-F1
#
_cell.length_a   1.000
_cell.length_b   1.000
_cell.length_c   1.000
_cell.angle_alpha   90.00
_cell.angle_beta   90.00
_cell.angle_gamma   90.00
#
_symmetry.space_group_name_H-M   'P 1'
#
loop_
_entity.id
_entity.type
_entity.pdbx_description
1 polymer ?
#
loop_
_entity_poly.entity_id
_entity_poly.type
_entity_poly.pdbx_seq_one_letter_code
_entity_poly.pdbx_strand_id
1 'polypeptide(L)'
;MLLGIVAYFLNDRSKVSPLSKLVNGVYFVIVTLTSVGYGDIVPHTTLTKIMTSLYILIGFWMWNILVNHLMDYELEKLRTRLVRWCDNSPYKDFNNQKVRIYITIGVIFSFIIVGAFGAYFLETMSVVDSFYLSIVSISTVGYGDYSFETKAGRVFGCIWILIGTLIVNKAFEYLTGCLYNKMINGNAHKLSRYALFPFIIKKYAHYSYFIRIFKS
;
A
#
# COMPACT_ATOMS: atom_id res chain seq x y z
N MET A 1 2.07 16.92 3.81
CA MET A 1 3.27 16.78 2.95
C MET A 1 4.25 17.94 3.12
N LEU A 2 3.85 19.20 2.93
CA LEU A 2 4.77 20.36 3.03
C LEU A 2 5.53 20.45 4.35
N LEU A 3 4.86 20.22 5.50
CA LEU A 3 5.51 20.23 6.82
C LEU A 3 6.65 19.20 6.94
N GLY A 4 6.48 18.01 6.36
CA GLY A 4 7.51 16.96 6.36
C GLY A 4 8.69 17.29 5.44
N ILE A 5 8.44 17.94 4.30
CA ILE A 5 9.51 18.45 3.42
C ILE A 5 10.30 19.55 4.16
N VAL A 6 9.62 20.50 4.80
CA VAL A 6 10.27 21.53 5.62
C VAL A 6 11.09 20.91 6.75
N ALA A 7 10.55 19.90 7.45
CA ALA A 7 11.26 19.17 8.49
C ALA A 7 12.54 18.50 7.94
N TYR A 8 12.49 17.89 6.76
CA TYR A 8 13.66 17.32 6.10
C TYR A 8 14.71 18.40 5.76
N PHE A 9 14.29 19.50 5.13
CA PHE A 9 15.21 20.57 4.73
C PHE A 9 15.89 21.25 5.93
N LEU A 10 15.21 21.36 7.08
CA LEU A 10 15.81 21.84 8.32
C LEU A 10 16.77 20.82 8.96
N ASN A 11 16.58 19.53 8.70
CA ASN A 11 17.42 18.45 9.20
C ASN A 11 18.69 18.28 8.36
N ASP A 12 18.59 18.44 7.03
CA ASP A 12 19.69 18.21 6.10
C ASP A 12 20.67 19.39 6.03
N ARG A 13 21.83 19.23 6.69
CA ARG A 13 22.94 20.19 6.63
C ARG A 13 23.94 19.93 5.50
N SER A 14 23.75 18.89 4.69
CA SER A 14 24.69 18.53 3.64
C SER A 14 24.63 19.52 2.46
N LYS A 15 25.75 19.72 1.75
CA LYS A 15 25.83 20.60 0.57
C LYS A 15 25.51 19.82 -0.72
N VAL A 16 24.37 19.13 -0.78
CA VAL A 16 23.88 18.50 -2.02
C VAL A 16 23.16 19.52 -2.90
N SER A 17 23.03 19.22 -4.20
CA SER A 17 22.29 20.07 -5.12
C SER A 17 20.82 20.24 -4.71
N PRO A 18 20.19 21.41 -4.96
CA PRO A 18 18.81 21.69 -4.52
C PRO A 18 17.79 20.65 -4.97
N LEU A 19 17.93 20.14 -6.21
CA LEU A 19 17.08 19.08 -6.73
C LEU A 19 17.21 17.77 -5.93
N SER A 20 18.44 17.41 -5.54
CA SER A 20 18.67 16.19 -4.75
C SER A 20 18.08 16.31 -3.35
N LYS A 21 18.16 17.51 -2.74
CA LYS A 21 17.49 17.79 -1.47
C LYS A 21 15.98 17.65 -1.58
N LEU A 22 15.38 18.17 -2.65
CA LEU A 22 13.95 18.04 -2.89
C LEU A 22 13.54 16.57 -3.03
N VAL A 23 14.26 15.79 -3.85
CA VAL A 23 14.00 14.35 -4.03
C VAL A 23 14.06 13.61 -2.70
N ASN A 24 15.08 13.85 -1.88
CA ASN A 24 15.22 13.22 -0.57
C ASN A 24 14.10 13.62 0.40
N GLY A 25 13.67 14.89 0.38
CA GLY A 25 12.56 15.36 1.20
C GLY A 25 11.21 14.76 0.80
N VAL A 26 10.96 14.61 -0.51
CA VAL A 26 9.77 13.92 -1.01
C VAL A 26 9.81 12.44 -0.64
N TYR A 27 10.96 11.79 -0.82
CA TYR A 27 11.19 10.40 -0.44
C TYR A 27 10.94 10.16 1.06
N PHE A 28 11.52 11.00 1.94
CA PHE A 28 11.27 10.95 3.37
C PHE A 28 9.77 11.02 3.70
N VAL A 29 9.05 11.96 3.09
CA VAL A 29 7.61 12.11 3.32
C VAL A 29 6.81 10.90 2.83
N ILE A 30 7.12 10.36 1.65
CA ILE A 30 6.41 9.22 1.07
C ILE A 30 6.67 7.97 1.91
N VAL A 31 7.92 7.64 2.19
CA VAL A 31 8.32 6.45 2.96
C VAL A 31 7.69 6.46 4.36
N THR A 32 7.61 7.62 4.99
CA THR A 32 6.97 7.75 6.31
C THR A 32 5.43 7.77 6.23
N LEU A 33 4.81 8.42 5.22
CA LEU A 33 3.34 8.41 5.06
C LEU A 33 2.77 7.05 4.67
N THR A 34 3.53 6.28 3.89
CA THR A 34 3.19 4.92 3.48
C THR A 34 3.54 3.89 4.56
N SER A 35 3.97 4.33 5.74
CA SER A 35 4.40 3.49 6.88
C SER A 35 5.51 2.47 6.57
N VAL A 36 6.24 2.66 5.47
CA VAL A 36 7.40 1.81 5.18
C VAL A 36 8.53 2.13 6.15
N GLY A 37 8.92 3.40 6.25
CA GLY A 37 9.79 3.88 7.32
C GLY A 37 11.16 3.21 7.43
N TYR A 38 11.94 3.07 6.33
CA TYR A 38 13.26 2.43 6.36
C TYR A 38 14.23 2.99 7.42
N GLY A 39 14.11 4.26 7.80
CA GLY A 39 15.01 4.86 8.79
C GLY A 39 16.39 5.24 8.25
N ASP A 40 16.58 5.20 6.93
CA ASP A 40 17.74 5.72 6.21
C ASP A 40 17.82 7.26 6.28
N ILE A 41 16.67 7.93 6.32
CA ILE A 41 16.54 9.37 6.57
C ILE A 41 15.69 9.59 7.82
N VAL A 42 16.29 10.16 8.87
CA VAL A 42 15.62 10.42 10.15
C VAL A 42 15.90 11.81 10.70
N PRO A 43 14.95 12.41 11.46
CA PRO A 43 15.18 13.69 12.12
C PRO A 43 16.12 13.54 13.32
N HIS A 44 17.21 14.31 13.34
CA HIS A 44 18.19 14.28 14.44
C HIS A 44 17.98 15.39 15.47
N THR A 45 17.56 16.58 15.03
CA THR A 45 17.38 17.74 15.93
C THR A 45 16.04 17.71 16.67
N THR A 46 15.98 18.34 17.85
CA THR A 46 14.74 18.45 18.65
C THR A 46 13.60 19.07 17.86
N LEU A 47 13.86 20.17 17.15
CA LEU A 47 12.86 20.85 16.34
C LEU A 47 12.34 19.95 15.20
N THR A 48 13.23 19.30 14.46
CA THR A 48 12.85 18.42 13.34
C THR A 48 12.08 17.19 13.83
N LYS A 49 12.39 16.67 15.02
CA LYS A 49 11.63 15.58 15.64
C LYS A 49 10.21 16.02 15.99
N ILE A 50 10.04 17.18 16.64
CA ILE A 50 8.70 17.73 16.95
C ILE A 50 7.89 17.96 15.68
N MET A 51 8.48 18.63 14.68
CA MET A 51 7.83 18.87 13.39
C MET A 51 7.45 17.57 12.71
N THR A 52 8.35 16.58 12.73
CA THR A 52 8.09 15.26 12.13
C THR A 52 6.94 14.55 12.84
N SER A 53 6.94 14.53 14.18
CA SER A 53 5.86 13.90 14.96
C SER A 53 4.49 14.52 14.67
N LEU A 54 4.40 15.85 14.61
CA LEU A 54 3.16 16.55 14.25
C LEU A 54 2.69 16.20 12.84
N TYR A 55 3.62 16.15 11.89
CA TYR A 55 3.33 15.76 10.52
C TYR A 55 2.83 14.31 10.44
N ILE A 56 3.41 13.37 11.19
CA ILE A 56 2.98 11.96 11.19
C ILE A 56 1.56 11.85 11.74
N LEU A 57 1.26 12.48 12.88
CA LEU A 57 -0.05 12.39 13.53
C LEU A 57 -1.19 12.85 12.61
N ILE A 58 -1.02 14.01 11.98
CA ILE A 58 -2.07 14.59 11.13
C ILE A 58 -2.01 13.98 9.73
N GLY A 59 -0.81 13.87 9.18
CA GLY A 59 -0.56 13.46 7.80
C GLY A 59 -0.90 12.00 7.55
N PHE A 60 -0.59 11.09 8.47
CA PHE A 60 -0.89 9.66 8.29
C PHE A 60 -2.40 9.42 8.27
N TRP A 61 -3.16 10.07 9.16
CA TRP A 61 -4.61 9.95 9.19
C TRP A 61 -5.26 10.51 7.91
N MET A 62 -4.87 11.72 7.51
CA MET A 62 -5.35 12.33 6.27
C MET A 62 -4.97 11.51 5.03
N TRP A 63 -3.75 10.97 5.00
CA TRP A 63 -3.25 10.13 3.91
C TRP A 63 -4.11 8.87 3.77
N ASN A 64 -4.41 8.17 4.87
CA ASN A 64 -5.26 6.99 4.84
C ASN A 64 -6.67 7.29 4.32
N ILE A 65 -7.28 8.40 4.74
CA ILE A 65 -8.63 8.79 4.24
C ILE A 65 -8.58 9.08 2.74
N LEU A 66 -7.59 9.86 2.29
CA LEU A 66 -7.42 10.20 0.88
C LEU A 66 -7.23 8.93 0.04
N VAL A 67 -6.35 8.04 0.48
CA VAL A 67 -6.08 6.76 -0.16
C VAL A 67 -7.35 5.93 -0.27
N ASN A 68 -8.09 5.75 0.83
CA ASN A 68 -9.29 4.93 0.82
C ASN A 68 -10.33 5.50 -0.14
N HIS A 69 -10.51 6.82 -0.15
CA HIS A 69 -11.49 7.46 -1.04
C HIS A 69 -11.09 7.40 -2.52
N LEU A 70 -9.82 7.68 -2.84
CA LEU A 70 -9.28 7.55 -4.19
C LEU A 70 -9.35 6.10 -4.69
N MET A 71 -9.03 5.14 -3.83
CA MET A 71 -9.04 3.73 -4.19
C MET A 71 -10.46 3.22 -4.40
N ASP A 72 -11.43 3.61 -3.57
CA ASP A 72 -12.82 3.22 -3.78
C ASP A 72 -13.38 3.82 -5.09
N TYR A 73 -12.96 5.04 -5.45
CA TYR A 73 -13.29 5.65 -6.74
C TYR A 73 -12.66 4.89 -7.93
N GLU A 74 -11.36 4.64 -7.89
CA GLU A 74 -10.66 3.93 -8.99
C GLU A 74 -11.11 2.48 -9.10
N LEU A 75 -11.37 1.79 -7.99
CA LEU A 75 -11.88 0.42 -7.98
C LEU A 75 -13.28 0.35 -8.58
N GLU A 76 -14.17 1.32 -8.34
CA GLU A 76 -15.50 1.34 -8.96
C GLU A 76 -15.42 1.66 -10.47
N LYS A 77 -14.47 2.50 -10.88
CA LYS A 77 -14.20 2.79 -12.29
C LYS A 77 -13.56 1.60 -13.02
N LEU A 78 -12.61 0.92 -12.38
CA LEU A 78 -11.99 -0.30 -12.89
C LEU A 78 -13.01 -1.42 -12.96
N ARG A 79 -13.85 -1.58 -11.92
CA ARG A 79 -14.98 -2.50 -11.90
C ARG A 79 -15.91 -2.25 -13.05
N THR A 80 -16.40 -1.04 -13.26
CA THR A 80 -17.37 -0.77 -14.34
C THR A 80 -16.76 -1.04 -15.73
N ARG A 81 -15.45 -0.81 -15.90
CA ARG A 81 -14.73 -1.19 -17.13
C ARG A 81 -14.55 -2.70 -17.25
N LEU A 82 -14.13 -3.37 -16.19
CA LEU A 82 -13.90 -4.82 -16.14
C LEU A 82 -15.20 -5.62 -16.26
N VAL A 83 -16.26 -5.24 -15.55
CA VAL A 83 -17.59 -5.86 -15.63
C VAL A 83 -18.18 -5.70 -17.01
N ARG A 84 -18.11 -4.52 -17.65
CA ARG A 84 -18.53 -4.39 -19.07
C ARG A 84 -17.71 -5.25 -20.03
N TRP A 85 -16.42 -5.44 -19.74
CA TRP A 85 -15.55 -6.30 -20.55
C TRP A 85 -15.86 -7.78 -20.29
N CYS A 86 -16.17 -8.16 -19.05
CA CYS A 86 -16.52 -9.52 -18.64
C CYS A 86 -17.93 -9.93 -19.06
N ASP A 87 -18.93 -9.04 -18.98
CA ASP A 87 -20.30 -9.28 -19.44
C ASP A 87 -20.37 -9.54 -20.94
N ASN A 88 -19.44 -8.97 -21.72
CA ASN A 88 -19.30 -9.22 -23.14
C ASN A 88 -18.26 -10.31 -23.47
N SER A 89 -17.67 -10.93 -22.45
CA SER A 89 -16.63 -11.97 -22.61
C SER A 89 -17.22 -13.35 -22.36
N PRO A 90 -16.84 -14.38 -23.13
CA PRO A 90 -17.29 -15.76 -22.89
C PRO A 90 -16.75 -16.38 -21.57
N TYR A 91 -15.96 -15.63 -20.79
CA TYR A 91 -15.32 -16.07 -19.55
C TYR A 91 -16.19 -15.80 -18.30
N LYS A 92 -17.21 -16.63 -18.09
CA LYS A 92 -18.09 -16.66 -16.90
C LYS A 92 -17.36 -16.98 -15.58
N ASP A 93 -16.10 -17.40 -15.66
CA ASP A 93 -15.25 -17.84 -14.53
C ASP A 93 -14.68 -16.68 -13.69
N PHE A 94 -14.75 -15.42 -14.11
CA PHE A 94 -14.28 -14.29 -13.28
C PHE A 94 -15.08 -14.07 -11.99
N ASN A 95 -16.33 -14.56 -11.94
CA ASN A 95 -17.15 -14.58 -10.72
C ASN A 95 -16.69 -15.66 -9.73
N ASN A 96 -15.83 -16.59 -10.17
CA ASN A 96 -15.30 -17.65 -9.31
C ASN A 96 -14.33 -17.05 -8.29
N GLN A 97 -14.67 -17.17 -7.01
CA GLN A 97 -13.86 -16.68 -5.91
C GLN A 97 -12.40 -17.15 -5.99
N LYS A 98 -12.14 -18.37 -6.49
CA LYS A 98 -10.78 -18.91 -6.66
C LYS A 98 -10.01 -18.13 -7.72
N VAL A 99 -10.62 -17.89 -8.89
CA VAL A 99 -10.00 -17.13 -9.99
C VAL A 99 -9.60 -15.73 -9.53
N ARG A 100 -10.47 -15.06 -8.78
CA ARG A 100 -10.19 -13.75 -8.22
C ARG A 100 -9.03 -13.74 -7.24
N ILE A 101 -8.94 -14.75 -6.37
CA ILE A 101 -7.80 -14.92 -5.45
C ILE A 101 -6.50 -15.09 -6.25
N TYR A 102 -6.49 -15.91 -7.31
CA TYR A 102 -5.32 -16.08 -8.16
C TYR A 102 -4.91 -14.78 -8.87
N ILE A 103 -5.88 -14.01 -9.37
CA ILE A 103 -5.61 -12.69 -9.96
C ILE A 103 -5.01 -11.74 -8.92
N THR A 104 -5.57 -11.67 -7.71
CA THR A 104 -5.04 -10.81 -6.63
C THR A 104 -3.59 -11.18 -6.28
N ILE A 105 -3.30 -12.48 -6.14
CA ILE A 105 -1.94 -12.96 -5.87
C ILE A 105 -1.01 -12.63 -7.04
N GLY A 106 -1.46 -12.81 -8.28
CA GLY A 106 -0.71 -12.47 -9.48
C GLY A 106 -0.36 -10.99 -9.57
N VAL A 107 -1.28 -10.09 -9.21
CA VAL A 107 -1.03 -8.64 -9.17
C VAL A 107 0.02 -8.30 -8.13
N ILE A 108 -0.09 -8.81 -6.90
CA ILE A 108 0.94 -8.60 -5.86
C ILE A 108 2.31 -9.08 -6.35
N PHE A 109 2.36 -10.29 -6.89
CA PHE A 109 3.61 -10.88 -7.38
C PHE A 109 4.21 -10.04 -8.50
N SER A 110 3.40 -9.60 -9.48
CA SER A 110 3.89 -8.72 -10.55
C SER A 110 4.48 -7.41 -10.03
N PHE A 111 3.91 -6.85 -8.97
CA PHE A 111 4.39 -5.61 -8.37
C PHE A 111 5.71 -5.82 -7.63
N ILE A 112 5.88 -6.97 -6.96
CA ILE A 112 7.16 -7.41 -6.36
C ILE A 112 8.23 -7.52 -7.45
N ILE A 113 7.91 -8.14 -8.59
CA ILE A 113 8.85 -8.28 -9.70
C ILE A 113 9.31 -6.91 -10.22
N VAL A 114 8.37 -5.97 -10.42
CA VAL A 114 8.72 -4.60 -10.87
C VAL A 114 9.62 -3.89 -9.86
N GLY A 115 9.34 -4.02 -8.56
CA GLY A 115 10.19 -3.46 -7.51
C GLY A 115 11.58 -4.06 -7.47
N ALA A 116 11.67 -5.38 -7.58
CA ALA A 116 12.93 -6.11 -7.62
C ALA A 116 13.77 -5.72 -8.84
N PHE A 117 13.16 -5.60 -10.03
CA PHE A 117 13.87 -5.11 -11.21
C PHE A 117 14.38 -3.69 -11.03
N GLY A 118 13.55 -2.80 -10.46
CA GLY A 118 13.96 -1.43 -10.15
C GLY A 118 15.15 -1.38 -9.19
N ALA A 119 15.11 -2.13 -8.11
CA ALA A 119 16.21 -2.22 -7.15
C ALA A 119 17.48 -2.82 -7.78
N TYR A 120 17.35 -3.89 -8.56
CA TYR A 120 18.48 -4.54 -9.23
C TYR A 120 19.23 -3.57 -10.17
N PHE A 121 18.49 -2.83 -11.01
CA PHE A 121 19.10 -1.95 -12.00
C PHE A 121 19.50 -0.58 -11.44
N LEU A 122 18.70 0.01 -10.54
CA LEU A 122 18.92 1.37 -10.05
C LEU A 122 19.82 1.42 -8.81
N GLU A 123 19.79 0.39 -7.97
CA GLU A 123 20.60 0.30 -6.75
C GLU A 123 21.76 -0.71 -6.89
N THR A 124 21.92 -1.34 -8.05
CA THR A 124 22.98 -2.35 -8.33
C THR A 124 23.01 -3.49 -7.30
N MET A 125 21.83 -3.85 -6.77
CA MET A 125 21.68 -4.87 -5.74
C MET A 125 21.73 -6.28 -6.32
N SER A 126 22.03 -7.28 -5.49
CA SER A 126 21.88 -8.68 -5.90
C SER A 126 20.41 -9.00 -6.19
N VAL A 127 20.15 -10.06 -6.97
CA VAL A 127 18.77 -10.47 -7.27
C VAL A 127 18.00 -10.76 -5.97
N VAL A 128 18.62 -11.47 -5.02
CA VAL A 128 17.97 -11.86 -3.76
C VAL A 128 17.64 -10.63 -2.91
N ASP A 129 18.59 -9.71 -2.75
CA ASP A 129 18.38 -8.49 -1.96
C ASP A 129 17.36 -7.56 -2.62
N SER A 130 17.31 -7.52 -3.95
CA SER A 130 16.32 -6.74 -4.70
C SER A 130 14.90 -7.25 -4.49
N PHE A 131 14.70 -8.58 -4.55
CA PHE A 131 13.43 -9.20 -4.23
C PHE A 131 13.03 -8.97 -2.78
N TYR A 132 13.98 -9.13 -1.86
CA TYR A 132 13.79 -8.90 -0.44
C TYR A 132 13.34 -7.45 -0.15
N LEU A 133 14.10 -6.46 -0.65
CA LEU A 133 13.77 -5.05 -0.53
C LEU A 133 12.37 -4.79 -1.07
N SER A 134 12.04 -5.35 -2.24
CA SER A 134 10.72 -5.16 -2.83
C SER A 134 9.58 -5.67 -1.93
N ILE A 135 9.73 -6.86 -1.34
CA ILE A 135 8.70 -7.44 -0.45
C ILE A 135 8.57 -6.59 0.81
N VAL A 136 9.69 -6.33 1.49
CA VAL A 136 9.75 -5.58 2.76
C VAL A 136 9.17 -4.17 2.63
N SER A 137 9.33 -3.56 1.46
CA SER A 137 8.82 -2.23 1.15
C SER A 137 7.30 -2.21 0.99
N ILE A 138 6.72 -3.04 0.12
CA ILE A 138 5.27 -2.99 -0.16
C ILE A 138 4.45 -3.65 0.95
N SER A 139 5.06 -4.51 1.76
CA SER A 139 4.45 -5.05 2.98
C SER A 139 4.54 -4.08 4.16
N THR A 140 5.12 -2.88 3.94
CA THR A 140 5.32 -1.83 4.96
C THR A 140 6.06 -2.33 6.21
N VAL A 141 6.98 -3.28 6.04
CA VAL A 141 7.82 -3.78 7.13
C VAL A 141 9.03 -2.87 7.32
N GLY A 142 9.71 -2.52 6.22
CA GLY A 142 10.77 -1.51 6.16
C GLY A 142 11.84 -1.60 7.24
N TYR A 143 12.52 -2.75 7.36
CA TYR A 143 13.56 -2.95 8.39
C TYR A 143 14.71 -1.93 8.34
N GLY A 144 15.01 -1.40 7.16
CA GLY A 144 16.05 -0.37 6.98
C GLY A 144 17.46 -0.90 6.72
N ASP A 145 17.62 -2.21 6.61
CA ASP A 145 18.85 -2.86 6.17
C ASP A 145 19.16 -2.59 4.70
N TYR A 146 18.10 -2.44 3.89
CA TYR A 146 18.18 -1.93 2.52
C TYR A 146 17.17 -0.79 2.29
N SER A 147 17.53 0.16 1.44
CA SER A 147 16.68 1.29 1.03
C SER A 147 17.10 1.82 -0.34
N PHE A 148 16.32 2.72 -0.94
CA PHE A 148 16.71 3.37 -2.19
C PHE A 148 17.65 4.54 -1.91
N GLU A 149 18.93 4.41 -2.23
CA GLU A 149 19.94 5.40 -1.93
C GLU A 149 20.28 6.28 -3.14
N THR A 150 20.25 5.71 -4.33
CA THR A 150 20.53 6.46 -5.55
C THR A 150 19.44 7.49 -5.84
N LYS A 151 19.78 8.58 -6.53
CA LYS A 151 18.78 9.60 -6.91
C LYS A 151 17.70 9.00 -7.80
N ALA A 152 18.08 8.16 -8.75
CA ALA A 152 17.15 7.51 -9.67
C ALA A 152 16.26 6.49 -8.93
N GLY A 153 16.85 5.67 -8.06
CA GLY A 153 16.11 4.71 -7.25
C GLY A 153 15.20 5.38 -6.23
N ARG A 154 15.55 6.54 -5.66
CA ARG A 154 14.63 7.32 -4.82
C ARG A 154 13.43 7.83 -5.59
N VAL A 155 13.62 8.35 -6.80
CA VAL A 155 12.51 8.79 -7.67
C VAL A 155 11.62 7.61 -8.04
N PHE A 156 12.20 6.50 -8.45
CA PHE A 156 11.48 5.26 -8.74
C PHE A 156 10.71 4.77 -7.51
N GLY A 157 11.41 4.60 -6.39
CA GLY A 157 10.88 4.12 -5.11
C GLY A 157 9.75 5.00 -4.59
N CYS A 158 9.84 6.32 -4.72
CA CYS A 158 8.75 7.23 -4.38
C CYS A 158 7.45 6.85 -5.11
N ILE A 159 7.50 6.70 -6.43
CA ILE A 159 6.31 6.40 -7.23
C ILE A 159 5.84 4.97 -6.96
N TRP A 160 6.78 4.03 -6.94
CA TRP A 160 6.49 2.62 -6.82
C TRP A 160 5.97 2.23 -5.43
N ILE A 161 6.59 2.71 -4.33
CA ILE A 161 6.10 2.50 -2.96
C ILE A 161 4.71 3.12 -2.79
N LEU A 162 4.50 4.32 -3.32
CA LEU A 162 3.21 5.00 -3.23
C LEU A 162 2.10 4.20 -3.88
N ILE A 163 2.33 3.60 -5.06
CA ILE A 163 1.32 2.79 -5.75
C ILE A 163 1.21 1.40 -5.11
N GLY A 164 2.33 0.79 -4.77
CA GLY A 164 2.42 -0.58 -4.27
C GLY A 164 1.74 -0.78 -2.95
N THR A 165 1.95 0.14 -2.01
CA THR A 165 1.30 0.07 -0.70
C THR A 165 -0.23 0.18 -0.81
N LEU A 166 -0.76 0.92 -1.78
CA LEU A 166 -2.21 0.99 -2.04
C LEU A 166 -2.76 -0.34 -2.56
N ILE A 167 -2.08 -0.90 -3.57
CA ILE A 167 -2.49 -2.16 -4.20
C ILE A 167 -2.43 -3.30 -3.18
N VAL A 168 -1.32 -3.41 -2.43
CA VAL A 168 -1.16 -4.46 -1.43
C VAL A 168 -2.15 -4.32 -0.29
N ASN A 169 -2.42 -3.10 0.19
CA ASN A 169 -3.44 -2.87 1.21
C ASN A 169 -4.82 -3.34 0.75
N LYS A 170 -5.23 -3.00 -0.49
CA LYS A 170 -6.51 -3.47 -1.06
C LYS A 170 -6.55 -4.97 -1.30
N ALA A 171 -5.43 -5.56 -1.73
CA ALA A 171 -5.33 -7.00 -1.89
C ALA A 171 -5.48 -7.73 -0.55
N PHE A 172 -4.83 -7.23 0.51
CA PHE A 172 -4.95 -7.74 1.86
C PHE A 172 -6.38 -7.58 2.40
N GLU A 173 -7.01 -6.44 2.15
CA GLU A 173 -8.43 -6.18 2.44
C GLU A 173 -9.31 -7.27 1.78
N TYR A 174 -9.17 -7.48 0.48
CA TYR A 174 -9.96 -8.48 -0.24
C TYR A 174 -9.76 -9.91 0.29
N LEU A 175 -8.51 -10.33 0.52
CA LEU A 175 -8.18 -11.66 1.03
C LEU A 175 -8.77 -11.88 2.43
N THR A 176 -8.64 -10.87 3.30
CA THR A 176 -9.22 -10.88 4.65
C THR A 176 -10.75 -11.01 4.59
N GLY A 177 -11.42 -10.27 3.69
CA GLY A 177 -12.85 -10.40 3.46
C GLY A 177 -13.29 -11.80 3.02
N CYS A 178 -12.49 -12.46 2.18
CA CYS A 178 -12.74 -13.84 1.74
C CYS A 178 -12.63 -14.85 2.89
N LEU A 179 -11.54 -14.76 3.67
CA LEU A 179 -11.31 -15.62 4.83
C LEU A 179 -12.41 -15.43 5.87
N TYR A 180 -12.78 -14.19 6.14
CA TYR A 180 -13.84 -13.82 7.05
C TYR A 180 -15.20 -14.41 6.64
N ASN A 181 -15.58 -14.29 5.37
CA ASN A 181 -16.81 -14.90 4.87
C ASN A 181 -16.82 -16.42 5.01
N LYS A 182 -15.68 -17.08 4.80
CA LYS A 182 -15.56 -18.53 5.00
C LYS A 182 -15.73 -18.90 6.48
N MET A 183 -15.14 -18.12 7.39
CA MET A 183 -15.26 -18.31 8.84
C MET A 183 -16.71 -18.11 9.32
N ILE A 184 -17.38 -17.05 8.87
CA ILE A 184 -18.79 -16.80 9.23
C ILE A 184 -19.68 -17.90 8.68
N ASN A 185 -19.58 -18.24 7.40
CA ASN A 185 -20.48 -19.25 6.83
C ASN A 185 -20.27 -20.64 7.44
N GLY A 186 -19.02 -21.01 7.77
CA GLY A 186 -18.72 -22.27 8.45
C GLY A 186 -19.20 -22.34 9.90
N ASN A 187 -19.32 -21.19 10.57
CA ASN A 187 -19.74 -21.10 11.98
C ASN A 187 -21.06 -20.36 12.18
N ALA A 188 -21.85 -20.14 11.11
CA ALA A 188 -23.02 -19.25 11.11
C ALA A 188 -24.06 -19.65 12.16
N HIS A 189 -24.28 -20.96 12.31
CA HIS A 189 -25.18 -21.53 13.31
C HIS A 189 -24.71 -21.32 14.76
N LYS A 190 -23.40 -21.19 14.99
CA LYS A 190 -22.80 -20.95 16.30
C LYS A 190 -22.73 -19.46 16.62
N LEU A 191 -22.44 -18.62 15.62
CA LEU A 191 -22.34 -17.17 15.78
C LEU A 191 -23.70 -16.47 15.90
N SER A 192 -24.77 -17.01 15.30
CA SER A 192 -26.13 -16.43 15.40
C SER A 192 -26.67 -16.34 16.83
N ARG A 193 -26.05 -17.05 17.78
CA ARG A 193 -26.40 -17.05 19.21
C ARG A 193 -25.85 -15.85 19.99
N TYR A 194 -24.94 -15.06 19.41
CA TYR A 194 -24.37 -13.90 20.10
C TYR A 194 -25.06 -12.60 19.67
N ALA A 195 -25.49 -11.79 20.64
CA ALA A 195 -26.18 -10.51 20.39
C ALA A 195 -25.34 -9.47 19.61
N LEU A 196 -24.01 -9.63 19.57
CA LEU A 196 -23.08 -8.78 18.83
C LEU A 196 -22.97 -9.13 17.34
N PHE A 197 -23.52 -10.26 16.91
CA PHE A 197 -23.44 -10.75 15.52
C PHE A 197 -23.91 -9.73 14.47
N PRO A 198 -25.02 -9.00 14.65
CA PRO A 198 -25.44 -7.95 13.71
C PRO A 198 -24.46 -6.77 13.64
N PHE A 199 -23.81 -6.42 14.76
CA PHE A 199 -22.85 -5.32 14.84
C PHE A 199 -21.53 -5.65 14.14
N ILE A 200 -21.09 -6.90 14.29
CA ILE A 200 -19.92 -7.46 13.61
C ILE A 200 -20.16 -7.50 12.10
N ILE A 201 -21.32 -7.96 11.64
CA ILE A 201 -21.69 -7.91 10.21
C ILE A 201 -21.72 -6.47 9.69
N LYS A 202 -22.29 -5.52 10.44
CA LYS A 202 -22.41 -4.11 10.02
C LYS A 202 -21.05 -3.41 9.91
N LYS A 203 -20.11 -3.71 10.81
CA LYS A 203 -18.73 -3.18 10.78
C LYS A 203 -17.93 -3.69 9.59
N TYR A 204 -18.17 -4.92 9.15
CA TYR A 204 -17.52 -5.53 7.98
C TYR A 204 -18.41 -5.54 6.73
N ALA A 205 -19.57 -4.90 6.75
CA ALA A 205 -20.49 -4.83 5.62
C ALA A 205 -19.89 -4.12 4.40
N HIS A 206 -18.87 -3.27 4.60
CA HIS A 206 -18.07 -2.69 3.52
C HIS A 206 -17.31 -3.76 2.70
N TYR A 207 -16.78 -4.81 3.35
CA TYR A 207 -16.17 -5.95 2.67
C TYR A 207 -17.21 -6.78 1.90
N SER A 208 -18.43 -6.90 2.44
CA SER A 208 -19.56 -7.55 1.77
C SER A 208 -19.98 -6.83 0.49
N TYR A 209 -19.86 -5.49 0.47
CA TYR A 209 -20.08 -4.67 -0.74
C TYR A 209 -19.02 -5.00 -1.79
N PHE A 210 -17.73 -5.05 -1.42
CA PHE A 210 -16.59 -5.43 -2.27
C PHE A 210 -16.66 -6.87 -2.81
N ILE A 211 -17.32 -7.77 -2.08
CA ILE A 211 -17.58 -9.13 -2.56
C ILE A 211 -18.75 -9.16 -3.52
N ARG A 212 -19.78 -8.33 -3.31
CA ARG A 212 -20.89 -8.11 -4.26
C ARG A 212 -20.43 -7.52 -5.60
N ILE A 213 -19.33 -6.76 -5.60
CA ILE A 213 -18.67 -6.23 -6.81
C ILE A 213 -18.27 -7.32 -7.81
N PHE A 214 -18.01 -8.51 -7.31
CA PHE A 214 -17.49 -9.62 -8.08
C PHE A 214 -18.26 -10.92 -7.81
N LYS A 215 -19.55 -10.77 -7.49
CA LYS A 215 -20.49 -11.89 -7.33
C LYS A 215 -21.69 -11.76 -8.26
N SER A 216 -21.74 -10.71 -9.10
CA SER A 216 -22.73 -10.55 -10.17
C SER A 216 -22.00 -10.62 -11.49
#